data_AF-A0A9X4SAP8-F1
#
_entry.id   AF-A0A9X4SAP8-F1
#
_cell.length_a   1.000
_cell.length_b   1.000
_cell.length_c   1.000
_cell.angle_alpha   90.00
_cell.angle_beta   90.00
_cell.angle_gamma   90.00
#
_symmetry.space_group_name_H-M   'P 1'
#
loop_
_entity.id
_entity.type
_entity.pdbx_description
1 polymer ?
#
loop_
_entity_poly.entity_id
_entity_poly.type
_entity_poly.pdbx_seq_one_letter_code
_entity_poly.pdbx_strand_id
1 'polypeptide(L)'
;MPKKRSQLEVIADFKRVHGDRYDYSQVRYRGAKEKIEIVCRAHGPFELQPSHHINGVGCRHCYFESNRKGLTHFLERCTAAHSSRFDYSLVSETVKTTDKVSIRCKVHDHWFDQSASAHMNGHVGCPKCLSNKLSGPAALRGEFKAEEHTQNHFVARAIAVHGNAYIYDRFKYQGMARKGEFICPRHGSFHQTPSNHLRGTGCPHCAKENQHLDSLKAECFRKGIDYWNALKRREAGMSAELVLSGVSLRSERRTNPVTVHGLIYPNMEAAVRKLKPVASSHTLARWIASGMTPEDAFVRVPNPGYANGTIYVVEHVPTGRRYVGLTVVSHIKRWRQHIEQARARHIKSLESLHAAIRTHGEAEFSVRVVDTGTTKLDLESKERHWIVRLETLVPKGFNISPGGGSGGAMGRETVVDGLKFTTIREAANHVANTRGISFEAAKGRLRSGRLDVTAPSKPGHAVSRTPAYKAWSRIVHCVTNPNSKDFVPGVALHPGWADFHKFLKDVGQPSEKGQVLARLDKGKGFTSDNCVWMGKSEASQRNAAQMKQAGTLVGRGKKSNLMGGQKRPSRAS
;
A
#
# COMPACT_ATOMS: atom_id res chain seq x y z
N MET A 1 36.69 -30.26 23.77
CA MET A 1 37.28 -28.92 24.04
C MET A 1 38.59 -28.81 23.27
N PRO A 2 38.92 -27.69 22.61
CA PRO A 2 40.18 -27.55 21.90
C PRO A 2 41.35 -27.63 22.88
N LYS A 3 42.38 -28.44 22.53
CA LYS A 3 43.58 -28.67 23.33
C LYS A 3 44.26 -27.33 23.63
N LYS A 4 44.51 -27.02 24.91
CA LYS A 4 45.27 -25.80 25.29
C LYS A 4 46.69 -25.93 24.74
N ARG A 5 47.11 -24.96 23.93
CA ARG A 5 48.47 -24.89 23.38
C ARG A 5 49.50 -24.78 24.51
N SER A 6 50.64 -25.43 24.35
CA SER A 6 51.75 -25.33 25.31
C SER A 6 52.52 -24.01 25.14
N GLN A 7 53.27 -23.61 26.16
CA GLN A 7 54.09 -22.39 26.11
C GLN A 7 55.14 -22.44 25.00
N LEU A 8 55.77 -23.60 24.78
CA LEU A 8 56.76 -23.80 23.73
C LEU A 8 56.17 -23.68 22.32
N GLU A 9 54.97 -24.23 22.11
CA GLU A 9 54.25 -24.10 20.83
C GLU A 9 53.91 -22.64 20.51
N VAL A 10 53.48 -21.87 21.51
CA VAL A 10 53.12 -20.45 21.34
C VAL A 10 54.34 -19.59 21.02
N ILE A 11 55.48 -19.84 21.67
CA ILE A 11 56.74 -19.12 21.38
C ILE A 11 57.26 -19.46 19.97
N ALA A 12 57.12 -20.72 19.52
CA ALA A 12 57.47 -21.11 18.16
C ALA A 12 56.62 -20.37 17.11
N ASP A 13 55.31 -20.25 17.36
CA ASP A 13 54.40 -19.46 16.51
C ASP A 13 54.79 -17.97 16.47
N PHE A 14 55.19 -17.37 17.59
CA PHE A 14 55.65 -15.97 17.62
C PHE A 14 56.91 -15.77 16.77
N LYS A 15 57.91 -16.67 16.91
CA LYS A 15 59.14 -16.63 16.11
C LYS A 15 58.85 -16.81 14.61
N ARG A 16 57.89 -17.67 14.25
CA ARG A 16 57.47 -17.86 12.85
C ARG A 16 56.91 -16.57 12.22
N VAL A 17 56.14 -15.78 12.99
CA VAL A 17 55.48 -14.56 12.48
C VAL A 17 56.41 -13.35 12.49
N HIS A 18 57.28 -13.25 13.50
CA HIS A 18 58.06 -12.04 13.74
C HIS A 18 59.57 -12.19 13.54
N GLY A 19 60.08 -13.40 13.29
CA GLY A 19 61.50 -13.71 13.23
C GLY A 19 62.20 -13.42 14.56
N ASP A 20 63.43 -12.93 14.50
CA ASP A 20 64.28 -12.64 15.67
C ASP A 20 64.08 -11.23 16.25
N ARG A 21 62.99 -10.54 15.90
CA ARG A 21 62.74 -9.14 16.29
C ARG A 21 62.41 -8.96 17.79
N TYR A 22 62.03 -10.02 18.47
CA TYR A 22 61.59 -10.00 19.87
C TYR A 22 62.32 -11.06 20.69
N ASP A 23 62.54 -10.76 21.96
CA ASP A 23 62.94 -11.72 22.98
C ASP A 23 61.70 -12.17 23.78
N TYR A 24 61.57 -13.49 23.91
CA TYR A 24 60.48 -14.18 24.58
C TYR A 24 60.95 -14.91 25.85
N SER A 25 62.19 -14.66 26.31
CA SER A 25 62.82 -15.28 27.48
C SER A 25 61.96 -15.21 28.76
N GLN A 26 61.13 -14.17 28.88
CA GLN A 26 60.28 -13.92 30.04
C GLN A 26 58.79 -14.25 29.84
N VAL A 27 58.41 -14.81 28.68
CA VAL A 27 57.00 -15.08 28.36
C VAL A 27 56.45 -16.23 29.22
N ARG A 28 55.33 -15.98 29.91
CA ARG A 28 54.56 -17.00 30.64
C ARG A 28 53.16 -17.13 30.03
N TYR A 29 52.89 -18.24 29.34
CA TYR A 29 51.62 -18.42 28.63
C TYR A 29 50.56 -19.09 29.51
N ARG A 30 49.47 -18.37 29.80
CA ARG A 30 48.33 -18.86 30.59
C ARG A 30 47.02 -18.97 29.78
N GLY A 31 46.93 -18.24 28.65
CA GLY A 31 45.82 -18.35 27.70
C GLY A 31 45.90 -17.30 26.59
N ALA A 32 45.15 -17.51 25.50
CA ALA A 32 45.24 -16.68 24.29
C ALA A 32 44.78 -15.21 24.46
N LYS A 33 44.03 -14.92 25.53
CA LYS A 33 43.47 -13.59 25.86
C LYS A 33 44.18 -12.90 27.03
N GLU A 34 45.02 -13.62 27.76
CA GLU A 34 45.80 -13.06 28.85
C GLU A 34 47.05 -12.39 28.27
N LYS A 35 47.34 -11.17 28.71
CA LYS A 35 48.50 -10.44 28.20
C LYS A 35 49.79 -11.11 28.65
N ILE A 36 50.78 -11.11 27.77
CA ILE A 36 52.14 -11.56 28.04
C ILE A 36 53.10 -10.38 27.82
N GLU A 37 54.18 -10.38 28.57
CA GLU A 37 55.28 -9.43 28.37
C GLU A 37 56.22 -9.96 27.28
N ILE A 38 56.47 -9.14 26.27
CA ILE A 38 57.34 -9.44 25.13
C ILE A 38 58.36 -8.32 25.05
N VAL A 39 59.63 -8.65 24.85
CA VAL A 39 60.70 -7.66 24.78
C VAL A 39 61.03 -7.38 23.32
N CYS A 40 60.77 -6.17 22.84
CA CYS A 40 61.30 -5.74 21.55
C CYS A 40 62.79 -5.46 21.70
N ARG A 41 63.61 -6.05 20.83
CA ARG A 41 65.07 -5.84 20.89
C ARG A 41 65.49 -4.38 20.69
N ALA A 42 64.67 -3.58 20.00
CA ALA A 42 64.95 -2.16 19.73
C ALA A 42 64.32 -1.20 20.76
N HIS A 43 63.14 -1.53 21.30
CA HIS A 43 62.32 -0.58 22.08
C HIS A 43 61.97 -1.06 23.49
N GLY A 44 62.46 -2.22 23.92
CA GLY A 44 62.27 -2.74 25.27
C GLY A 44 60.96 -3.52 25.49
N PRO A 45 60.61 -3.82 26.77
CA PRO A 45 59.46 -4.64 27.14
C PRO A 45 58.11 -3.95 26.87
N PHE A 46 57.13 -4.71 26.40
CA PHE A 46 55.74 -4.28 26.25
C PHE A 46 54.77 -5.45 26.43
N GLU A 47 53.53 -5.15 26.80
CA GLU A 47 52.49 -6.17 26.99
C GLU A 47 51.60 -6.33 25.74
N LEU A 48 51.36 -7.58 25.32
CA LEU A 48 50.44 -7.89 24.23
C LEU A 48 49.71 -9.21 24.47
N GLN A 49 48.52 -9.37 23.88
CA GLN A 49 47.84 -10.67 23.89
C GLN A 49 48.51 -11.64 22.91
N PRO A 50 48.77 -12.91 23.29
CA PRO A 50 49.35 -13.94 22.43
C PRO A 50 48.62 -14.08 21.09
N SER A 51 47.28 -14.04 21.10
CA SER A 51 46.48 -14.14 19.88
C SER A 51 46.73 -12.97 18.90
N HIS A 52 46.86 -11.75 19.40
CA HIS A 52 47.19 -10.59 18.56
C HIS A 52 48.62 -10.64 18.04
N HIS A 53 49.56 -11.12 18.86
CA HIS A 53 50.95 -11.27 18.43
C HIS A 53 51.10 -12.33 17.33
N ILE A 54 50.43 -13.48 17.44
CA ILE A 54 50.39 -14.51 16.37
C ILE A 54 49.76 -13.94 15.09
N ASN A 55 48.82 -13.01 15.20
CA ASN A 55 48.20 -12.36 14.04
C ASN A 55 49.07 -11.24 13.42
N GLY A 56 50.34 -11.09 13.83
CA GLY A 56 51.29 -10.15 13.24
C GLY A 56 51.33 -8.77 13.89
N VAL A 57 50.67 -8.57 15.03
CA VAL A 57 50.74 -7.32 15.79
C VAL A 57 52.03 -7.29 16.62
N GLY A 58 52.90 -6.30 16.37
CA GLY A 58 54.19 -6.16 17.03
C GLY A 58 54.33 -4.90 17.89
N CYS A 59 55.57 -4.50 18.15
CA CYS A 59 55.92 -3.26 18.83
C CYS A 59 55.36 -2.04 18.09
N ARG A 60 54.66 -1.17 18.83
CA ARG A 60 54.08 0.06 18.28
C ARG A 60 55.17 1.04 17.81
N HIS A 61 56.31 1.09 18.48
CA HIS A 61 57.43 1.97 18.09
C HIS A 61 58.05 1.53 16.76
N CYS A 62 58.35 0.24 16.56
CA CYS A 62 58.77 -0.28 15.26
C CYS A 62 57.76 0.03 14.14
N TYR A 63 56.46 -0.11 14.43
CA TYR A 63 55.41 0.20 13.46
C TYR A 63 55.40 1.68 13.08
N PHE A 64 55.57 2.60 14.03
CA PHE A 64 55.59 4.03 13.72
C PHE A 64 56.88 4.46 13.01
N GLU A 65 58.02 3.85 13.33
CA GLU A 65 59.31 4.12 12.66
C GLU A 65 59.29 3.68 11.20
N SER A 66 58.77 2.48 10.89
CA SER A 66 58.66 2.01 9.50
C SER A 66 57.64 2.79 8.67
N ASN A 67 56.75 3.55 9.31
CA ASN A 67 55.72 4.35 8.67
C ASN A 67 56.11 5.84 8.52
N ARG A 68 57.35 6.23 8.89
CA ARG A 68 57.89 7.57 8.65
C ARG A 68 58.20 7.74 7.16
N LYS A 69 57.30 8.40 6.45
CA LYS A 69 57.44 8.72 5.03
C LYS A 69 58.23 10.02 4.88
N GLY A 70 59.41 9.96 4.27
CA GLY A 70 60.28 11.13 4.03
C GLY A 70 59.83 11.98 2.84
N LEU A 71 60.56 13.07 2.58
CA LEU A 71 60.34 14.00 1.45
C LEU A 71 60.30 13.30 0.09
N THR A 72 61.08 12.25 -0.12
CA THR A 72 61.11 11.47 -1.38
C THR A 72 59.75 10.90 -1.74
N HIS A 73 59.10 10.21 -0.79
CA HIS A 73 57.76 9.67 -0.96
C HIS A 73 56.72 10.79 -1.18
N PHE A 74 56.90 11.97 -0.57
CA PHE A 74 56.03 13.12 -0.82
C PHE A 74 56.15 13.59 -2.28
N LEU A 75 57.38 13.78 -2.78
CA LEU A 75 57.64 14.27 -4.14
C LEU A 75 57.17 13.28 -5.21
N GLU A 76 57.38 11.98 -5.03
CA GLU A 76 56.90 10.94 -5.96
C GLU A 76 55.38 10.99 -6.14
N ARG A 77 54.64 11.04 -5.02
CA ARG A 77 53.17 11.10 -5.06
C ARG A 77 52.66 12.41 -5.65
N CYS A 78 53.29 13.52 -5.28
CA CYS A 78 52.97 14.83 -5.84
C CYS A 78 53.22 14.91 -7.34
N THR A 79 54.31 14.29 -7.82
CA THR A 79 54.62 14.19 -9.26
C THR A 79 53.66 13.27 -9.98
N ALA A 80 53.25 12.15 -9.37
CA ALA A 80 52.22 11.27 -9.94
C ALA A 80 50.85 11.98 -10.05
N ALA A 81 50.49 12.80 -9.07
CA ALA A 81 49.19 13.47 -9.02
C ALA A 81 49.12 14.74 -9.91
N HIS A 82 50.22 15.49 -10.03
CA HIS A 82 50.24 16.81 -10.67
C HIS A 82 51.33 17.00 -11.72
N SER A 83 52.07 15.95 -12.06
CA SER A 83 53.22 16.00 -12.96
C SER A 83 54.24 17.07 -12.50
N SER A 84 54.84 17.84 -13.41
CA SER A 84 55.90 18.82 -13.11
C SER A 84 55.41 20.25 -12.80
N ARG A 85 54.13 20.41 -12.44
CA ARG A 85 53.42 21.72 -12.45
C ARG A 85 53.65 22.60 -11.23
N PHE A 86 54.12 22.01 -10.14
CA PHE A 86 54.35 22.70 -8.89
C PHE A 86 55.82 22.63 -8.53
N ASP A 87 56.28 23.65 -7.84
CA ASP A 87 57.61 23.73 -7.25
C ASP A 87 57.48 23.57 -5.73
N TYR A 88 58.29 22.65 -5.20
CA TYR A 88 58.30 22.17 -3.82
C TYR A 88 59.61 22.53 -3.10
N SER A 89 60.39 23.47 -3.63
CA SER A 89 61.69 23.89 -3.08
C SER A 89 61.65 24.38 -1.62
N LEU A 90 60.48 24.80 -1.12
CA LEU A 90 60.29 25.23 0.26
C LEU A 90 59.72 24.16 1.20
N VAL A 91 59.60 22.90 0.74
CA VAL A 91 59.08 21.79 1.56
C VAL A 91 60.21 21.17 2.39
N SER A 92 59.98 20.97 3.68
CA SER A 92 60.94 20.37 4.61
C SER A 92 61.29 18.92 4.28
N GLU A 93 62.51 18.49 4.63
CA GLU A 93 63.00 17.11 4.42
C GLU A 93 62.17 16.03 5.12
N THR A 94 61.46 16.42 6.19
CA THR A 94 60.45 15.58 6.84
C THR A 94 59.08 16.24 6.72
N VAL A 95 58.10 15.49 6.19
CA VAL A 95 56.75 15.99 5.95
C VAL A 95 55.75 15.03 6.57
N LYS A 96 55.01 15.48 7.58
CA LYS A 96 53.87 14.71 8.11
C LYS A 96 52.65 14.96 7.23
N THR A 97 51.74 14.01 7.20
CA THR A 97 50.51 14.09 6.40
C THR A 97 49.62 15.29 6.75
N THR A 98 49.66 15.72 8.01
CA THR A 98 48.90 16.86 8.55
C THR A 98 49.56 18.21 8.32
N ASP A 99 50.84 18.24 7.93
CA ASP A 99 51.58 19.49 7.81
C ASP A 99 51.05 20.33 6.65
N LYS A 100 51.09 21.65 6.84
CA LYS A 100 50.89 22.60 5.75
C LYS A 100 52.23 22.83 5.08
N VAL A 101 52.27 22.59 3.78
CA VAL A 101 53.46 22.77 2.95
C VAL A 101 53.22 23.94 2.00
N SER A 102 54.23 24.78 1.83
CA SER A 102 54.20 25.90 0.89
C SER A 102 54.59 25.41 -0.50
N ILE A 103 53.72 25.65 -1.47
CA ILE A 103 53.83 25.13 -2.83
C ILE A 103 53.70 26.29 -3.82
N ARG A 104 54.57 26.36 -4.83
CA ARG A 104 54.49 27.35 -5.91
C ARG A 104 53.84 26.75 -7.13
N CYS A 105 52.80 27.39 -7.65
CA CYS A 105 52.28 27.03 -8.97
C CYS A 105 53.15 27.65 -10.06
N LYS A 106 53.80 26.84 -10.91
CA LYS A 106 54.64 27.33 -12.02
C LYS A 106 53.87 28.11 -13.09
N VAL A 107 52.55 27.91 -13.18
CA VAL A 107 51.69 28.55 -14.19
C VAL A 107 51.26 29.96 -13.78
N HIS A 108 50.96 30.17 -12.49
CA HIS A 108 50.44 31.46 -11.97
C HIS A 108 51.47 32.21 -11.12
N ASP A 109 52.68 31.66 -11.05
CA ASP A 109 53.79 32.14 -10.23
C ASP A 109 53.36 32.59 -8.81
N HIS A 110 52.62 31.72 -8.12
CA HIS A 110 52.02 32.06 -6.84
C HIS A 110 52.29 30.95 -5.82
N TRP A 111 52.86 31.35 -4.68
CA TRP A 111 53.03 30.54 -3.49
C TRP A 111 51.72 30.47 -2.70
N PHE A 112 51.36 29.26 -2.26
CA PHE A 112 50.20 29.02 -1.42
C PHE A 112 50.44 27.79 -0.53
N ASP A 113 49.75 27.74 0.60
CA ASP A 113 49.89 26.65 1.57
C ASP A 113 48.78 25.62 1.43
N GLN A 114 49.13 24.34 1.43
CA GLN A 114 48.18 23.22 1.42
C GLN A 114 48.60 22.10 2.36
N SER A 115 47.63 21.31 2.80
CA SER A 115 47.93 20.06 3.52
C SER A 115 48.72 19.12 2.61
N ALA A 116 49.84 18.60 3.13
CA ALA A 116 50.68 17.64 2.42
C ALA A 116 49.88 16.44 1.91
N SER A 117 48.99 15.88 2.74
CA SER A 117 48.14 14.75 2.35
C SER A 117 47.17 15.10 1.22
N ALA A 118 46.47 16.23 1.32
CA ALA A 118 45.48 16.62 0.32
C ALA A 118 46.14 16.86 -1.05
N HIS A 119 47.32 17.50 -1.05
CA HIS A 119 48.07 17.77 -2.27
C HIS A 119 48.65 16.50 -2.91
N MET A 120 49.29 15.62 -2.12
CA MET A 120 49.80 14.31 -2.59
C MET A 120 48.70 13.45 -3.23
N ASN A 121 47.47 13.53 -2.72
CA ASN A 121 46.34 12.75 -3.24
C ASN A 121 45.69 13.38 -4.49
N GLY A 122 46.14 14.57 -4.91
CA GLY A 122 45.59 15.26 -6.08
C GLY A 122 44.20 15.85 -5.88
N HIS A 123 43.71 15.97 -4.64
CA HIS A 123 42.38 16.49 -4.32
C HIS A 123 42.31 18.02 -4.37
N VAL A 124 43.45 18.69 -4.18
CA VAL A 124 43.57 20.14 -4.15
C VAL A 124 44.68 20.58 -5.10
N GLY A 125 44.65 21.85 -5.52
CA GLY A 125 45.67 22.44 -6.40
C GLY A 125 45.68 23.96 -6.26
N CYS A 126 46.37 24.67 -7.15
CA CYS A 126 46.50 26.13 -7.04
C CYS A 126 45.12 26.82 -6.95
N PRO A 127 44.90 27.72 -5.97
CA PRO A 127 43.63 28.44 -5.82
C PRO A 127 43.33 29.40 -6.99
N LYS A 128 44.37 29.86 -7.70
CA LYS A 128 44.23 30.76 -8.87
C LYS A 128 43.96 30.03 -10.19
N CYS A 129 44.27 28.73 -10.28
CA CYS A 129 43.99 27.95 -11.49
C CYS A 129 42.49 27.82 -11.73
N LEU A 130 41.96 28.50 -12.75
CA LEU A 130 40.55 28.41 -13.14
C LEU A 130 40.11 27.00 -13.53
N SER A 131 41.04 26.20 -14.05
CA SER A 131 40.80 24.79 -14.37
C SER A 131 40.37 23.92 -13.19
N ASN A 132 40.67 24.34 -11.96
CA ASN A 132 40.25 23.63 -10.76
C ASN A 132 38.76 23.86 -10.45
N LYS A 133 38.12 24.83 -11.11
CA LYS A 133 36.66 25.08 -11.01
C LYS A 133 35.84 24.08 -11.85
N LEU A 134 36.46 23.43 -12.84
CA LEU A 134 35.83 22.44 -13.72
C LEU A 134 36.02 21.02 -13.18
N SER A 135 34.97 20.18 -13.21
CA SER A 135 35.13 18.74 -13.03
C SER A 135 35.58 18.11 -14.35
N GLY A 136 36.84 17.68 -14.46
CA GLY A 136 37.40 17.08 -15.67
C GLY A 136 38.68 16.27 -15.39
N PRO A 137 39.25 15.63 -16.44
CA PRO A 137 40.49 14.87 -16.32
C PRO A 137 41.61 15.69 -15.70
N ALA A 138 42.45 15.07 -14.86
CA ALA A 138 43.55 15.75 -14.18
C ALA A 138 44.53 16.44 -15.15
N ALA A 139 44.65 15.91 -16.38
CA ALA A 139 45.48 16.45 -17.45
C ALA A 139 45.11 17.90 -17.83
N LEU A 140 43.81 18.25 -17.88
CA LEU A 140 43.36 19.58 -18.30
C LEU A 140 43.47 20.65 -17.19
N ARG A 141 43.91 20.25 -15.98
CA ARG A 141 44.14 21.21 -14.90
C ARG A 141 45.33 22.09 -15.31
N GLY A 142 45.21 23.41 -15.22
CA GLY A 142 46.24 24.41 -15.49
C GLY A 142 46.19 25.02 -16.88
N GLU A 143 45.45 24.41 -17.81
CA GLU A 143 45.34 24.89 -19.20
C GLU A 143 44.50 26.17 -19.31
N PHE A 144 43.45 26.29 -18.50
CA PHE A 144 42.57 27.44 -18.53
C PHE A 144 43.13 28.60 -17.70
N LYS A 145 43.64 29.61 -18.42
CA LYS A 145 44.19 30.86 -17.87
C LYS A 145 43.16 31.99 -17.76
N ALA A 146 42.13 31.99 -18.62
CA ALA A 146 41.08 33.00 -18.66
C ALA A 146 39.69 32.39 -18.44
N GLU A 147 38.75 33.20 -17.94
CA GLU A 147 37.36 32.76 -17.69
C GLU A 147 36.67 32.33 -19.00
N GLU A 148 36.96 33.02 -20.10
CA GLU A 148 36.47 32.69 -21.43
C GLU A 148 36.79 31.24 -21.84
N HIS A 149 38.01 30.76 -21.55
CA HIS A 149 38.39 29.39 -21.89
C HIS A 149 37.56 28.36 -21.10
N THR A 150 37.25 28.65 -19.82
CA THR A 150 36.41 27.77 -19.00
C THR A 150 34.96 27.75 -19.47
N GLN A 151 34.46 28.91 -19.93
CA GLN A 151 33.13 29.05 -20.54
C GLN A 151 33.04 28.24 -21.83
N ASN A 152 33.97 28.44 -22.76
CA ASN A 152 34.01 27.76 -24.06
C ASN A 152 34.16 26.23 -23.89
N HIS A 153 35.01 25.81 -22.94
CA HIS A 153 35.17 24.39 -22.63
C HIS A 153 33.87 23.77 -22.06
N PHE A 154 33.16 24.47 -21.18
CA PHE A 154 31.87 24.00 -20.70
C PHE A 154 30.85 23.89 -21.85
N VAL A 155 30.74 24.91 -22.70
CA VAL A 155 29.80 24.92 -23.83
C VAL A 155 30.10 23.77 -24.79
N ALA A 156 31.38 23.53 -25.12
CA ALA A 156 31.79 22.40 -25.96
C ALA A 156 31.35 21.05 -25.37
N ARG A 157 31.49 20.86 -24.05
CA ARG A 157 31.01 19.64 -23.38
C ARG A 157 29.48 19.56 -23.35
N ALA A 158 28.80 20.67 -23.17
CA ALA A 158 27.34 20.71 -23.18
C ALA A 158 26.78 20.37 -24.57
N ILE A 159 27.43 20.85 -25.63
CA ILE A 159 27.14 20.47 -27.03
C ILE A 159 27.43 18.98 -27.27
N ALA A 160 28.50 18.42 -26.70
CA ALA A 160 28.76 16.99 -26.84
C ALA A 160 27.66 16.11 -26.19
N VAL A 161 26.99 16.61 -25.14
CA VAL A 161 25.91 15.88 -24.44
C VAL A 161 24.54 16.09 -25.09
N HIS A 162 24.24 17.32 -25.52
CA HIS A 162 22.90 17.73 -25.96
C HIS A 162 22.81 18.12 -27.44
N GLY A 163 23.92 18.08 -28.18
CA GLY A 163 24.01 18.67 -29.51
C GLY A 163 23.70 20.17 -29.49
N ASN A 164 22.94 20.64 -30.47
CA ASN A 164 22.52 22.04 -30.59
C ASN A 164 21.15 22.30 -29.93
N ALA A 165 20.78 21.54 -28.88
CA ALA A 165 19.46 21.65 -28.26
C ALA A 165 19.27 22.89 -27.35
N TYR A 166 20.34 23.59 -26.97
CA TYR A 166 20.30 24.73 -26.05
C TYR A 166 21.18 25.88 -26.52
N ILE A 167 20.76 27.10 -26.18
CA ILE A 167 21.48 28.35 -26.43
C ILE A 167 22.10 28.83 -25.10
N TYR A 168 23.35 29.30 -25.16
CA TYR A 168 24.17 29.63 -23.99
C TYR A 168 24.54 31.12 -23.88
N ASP A 169 23.93 32.01 -24.66
CA ASP A 169 24.31 33.43 -24.76
C ASP A 169 24.28 34.18 -23.42
N ARG A 170 23.36 33.80 -22.52
CA ARG A 170 23.24 34.38 -21.17
C ARG A 170 23.95 33.58 -20.09
N PHE A 171 24.53 32.43 -20.42
CA PHE A 171 25.18 31.56 -19.46
C PHE A 171 26.56 32.13 -19.08
N LYS A 172 26.83 32.25 -17.78
CA LYS A 172 28.17 32.60 -17.26
C LYS A 172 28.64 31.51 -16.30
N TYR A 173 29.76 30.87 -16.61
CA TYR A 173 30.28 29.76 -15.82
C TYR A 173 30.85 30.23 -14.48
N GLN A 174 30.19 29.85 -13.38
CA GLN A 174 30.63 30.16 -12.01
C GLN A 174 31.01 28.90 -11.20
N GLY A 175 31.27 27.78 -11.88
CA GLY A 175 31.58 26.48 -11.27
C GLY A 175 30.41 25.49 -11.32
N MET A 176 30.70 24.23 -10.96
CA MET A 176 29.78 23.09 -11.17
C MET A 176 28.52 23.07 -10.30
N ALA A 177 28.55 23.74 -9.14
CA ALA A 177 27.46 23.71 -8.16
C ALA A 177 26.51 24.90 -8.25
N ARG A 178 26.91 26.01 -8.89
CA ARG A 178 26.08 27.20 -9.04
C ARG A 178 25.17 27.04 -10.25
N LYS A 179 23.90 27.44 -10.12
CA LYS A 179 22.96 27.39 -11.24
C LYS A 179 23.30 28.48 -12.25
N GLY A 180 23.23 28.14 -13.54
CA GLY A 180 23.27 29.11 -14.63
C GLY A 180 21.96 29.10 -15.41
N GLU A 181 21.74 30.18 -16.16
CA GLU A 181 20.63 30.33 -17.10
C GLU A 181 20.98 29.65 -18.42
N PHE A 182 20.12 28.73 -18.86
CA PHE A 182 20.20 28.05 -20.15
C PHE A 182 18.93 28.36 -20.93
N ILE A 183 19.01 28.46 -22.24
CA ILE A 183 17.86 28.76 -23.08
C ILE A 183 17.50 27.53 -23.89
N CYS A 184 16.31 27.00 -23.69
CA CYS A 184 15.71 26.00 -24.56
C CYS A 184 14.97 26.72 -25.70
N PRO A 185 15.28 26.46 -26.98
CA PRO A 185 14.58 27.09 -28.10
C PRO A 185 13.06 26.88 -28.08
N ARG A 186 12.58 25.79 -27.45
CA ARG A 186 11.16 25.44 -27.37
C ARG A 186 10.44 26.04 -26.16
N HIS A 187 11.12 26.21 -25.03
CA HIS A 187 10.48 26.55 -23.74
C HIS A 187 11.07 27.78 -23.04
N GLY A 188 12.04 28.44 -23.66
CA GLY A 188 12.69 29.63 -23.14
C GLY A 188 13.76 29.35 -22.07
N SER A 189 14.05 30.37 -21.28
CA SER A 189 15.10 30.36 -20.25
C SER A 189 14.73 29.47 -19.06
N PHE A 190 15.67 28.65 -18.60
CA PHE A 190 15.54 27.84 -17.39
C PHE A 190 16.87 27.79 -16.63
N HIS A 191 16.81 27.45 -15.35
CA HIS A 191 17.98 27.45 -14.47
C HIS A 191 18.37 26.03 -14.06
N GLN A 192 19.63 25.66 -14.28
CA GLN A 192 20.16 24.36 -13.90
C GLN A 192 21.62 24.47 -13.46
N THR A 193 22.14 23.50 -12.71
CA THR A 193 23.58 23.45 -12.43
C THR A 193 24.34 22.86 -13.62
N PRO A 194 25.53 23.38 -13.98
CA PRO A 194 26.42 22.80 -14.99
C PRO A 194 26.65 21.30 -14.80
N SER A 195 26.77 20.85 -13.55
CA SER A 195 26.90 19.42 -13.21
C SER A 195 25.72 18.56 -13.65
N ASN A 196 24.49 19.02 -13.41
CA ASN A 196 23.29 18.29 -13.82
C ASN A 196 23.07 18.38 -15.34
N HIS A 197 23.43 19.52 -15.93
CA HIS A 197 23.33 19.72 -17.36
C HIS A 197 24.24 18.74 -18.12
N LEU A 198 25.51 18.64 -17.73
CA LEU A 198 26.48 17.72 -18.34
C LEU A 198 26.19 16.23 -18.07
N ARG A 199 25.29 15.91 -17.12
CA ARG A 199 24.78 14.54 -16.93
C ARG A 199 23.71 14.15 -17.95
N GLY A 200 23.31 15.06 -18.84
CA GLY A 200 22.23 14.83 -19.80
C GLY A 200 20.86 15.26 -19.28
N THR A 201 20.77 15.98 -18.16
CA THR A 201 19.48 16.48 -17.67
C THR A 201 19.03 17.65 -18.54
N GLY A 202 18.01 17.46 -19.37
CA GLY A 202 17.47 18.50 -20.24
C GLY A 202 16.60 19.55 -19.54
N CYS A 203 15.95 20.39 -20.36
CA CYS A 203 14.94 21.35 -19.90
C CYS A 203 13.81 20.63 -19.15
N PRO A 204 13.34 21.15 -17.98
CA PRO A 204 12.25 20.56 -17.22
C PRO A 204 10.93 20.40 -18.01
N HIS A 205 10.67 21.29 -18.97
CA HIS A 205 9.49 21.22 -19.82
C HIS A 205 9.63 20.13 -20.89
N CYS A 206 10.75 20.07 -21.62
CA CYS A 206 11.07 18.95 -22.52
C CYS A 206 11.02 17.60 -21.79
N ALA A 207 11.55 17.53 -20.57
CA ALA A 207 11.56 16.29 -19.77
C ALA A 207 10.13 15.82 -19.42
N LYS A 208 9.20 16.75 -19.14
CA LYS A 208 7.79 16.42 -18.90
C LYS A 208 7.07 15.98 -20.17
N GLU A 209 7.33 16.63 -21.30
CA GLU A 209 6.75 16.24 -22.60
C GLU A 209 7.21 14.84 -23.03
N ASN A 210 8.50 14.55 -22.87
CA ASN A 210 9.08 13.25 -23.23
C ASN A 210 8.75 12.14 -22.23
N GLN A 211 8.30 12.47 -21.01
CA GLN A 211 7.96 11.49 -19.97
C GLN A 211 6.82 10.54 -20.38
N HIS A 212 6.05 10.90 -21.40
CA HIS A 212 4.92 10.12 -21.87
C HIS A 212 5.08 9.54 -23.28
N LEU A 213 5.98 10.05 -24.12
CA LEU A 213 6.10 9.68 -25.54
C LEU A 213 6.48 8.20 -25.77
N ASP A 214 7.41 7.67 -24.95
CA ASP A 214 7.88 6.27 -25.05
C ASP A 214 7.14 5.32 -24.11
N SER A 215 6.07 5.78 -23.47
CA SER A 215 5.29 4.90 -22.61
C SER A 215 4.49 3.91 -23.44
N LEU A 216 4.38 2.66 -22.97
CA LEU A 216 3.47 1.64 -23.55
C LEU A 216 2.06 2.23 -23.78
N LYS A 217 1.62 3.10 -22.88
CA LYS A 217 0.33 3.78 -22.97
C LYS A 217 0.24 4.75 -24.14
N ALA A 218 1.27 5.54 -24.40
CA ALA A 218 1.31 6.44 -25.56
C ALA A 218 1.49 5.67 -26.87
N GLU A 219 2.24 4.58 -26.87
CA GLU A 219 2.36 3.71 -28.04
C GLU A 219 1.05 2.98 -28.37
N CYS A 220 0.35 2.48 -27.36
CA CYS A 220 -1.01 1.93 -27.50
C CYS A 220 -1.97 2.99 -28.06
N PHE A 221 -1.92 4.21 -27.54
CA PHE A 221 -2.74 5.33 -28.03
C PHE A 221 -2.45 5.66 -29.50
N ARG A 222 -1.17 5.76 -29.89
CA ARG A 222 -0.77 6.01 -31.30
C ARG A 222 -1.23 4.92 -32.26
N LYS A 223 -1.20 3.65 -31.83
CA LYS A 223 -1.60 2.49 -32.64
C LYS A 223 -3.10 2.18 -32.56
N GLY A 224 -3.89 2.95 -31.79
CA GLY A 224 -5.31 2.68 -31.59
C GLY A 224 -5.61 1.38 -30.83
N ILE A 225 -4.69 0.93 -29.98
CA ILE A 225 -4.76 -0.33 -29.24
C ILE A 225 -5.21 -0.06 -27.82
N ASP A 226 -6.08 -0.91 -27.29
CA ASP A 226 -6.47 -0.84 -25.88
C ASP A 226 -5.27 -1.13 -24.96
N TYR A 227 -4.94 -0.16 -24.12
CA TYR A 227 -3.80 -0.20 -23.21
C TYR A 227 -3.87 -1.39 -22.23
N TRP A 228 -5.05 -1.75 -21.74
CA TRP A 228 -5.20 -2.82 -20.75
C TRP A 228 -4.96 -4.19 -21.38
N ASN A 229 -5.37 -4.39 -22.63
CA ASN A 229 -5.08 -5.61 -23.38
C ASN A 229 -3.58 -5.75 -23.66
N ALA A 230 -2.92 -4.67 -24.11
CA ALA A 230 -1.48 -4.68 -24.31
C ALA A 230 -0.71 -4.95 -23.00
N LEU A 231 -1.14 -4.33 -21.88
CA LEU A 231 -0.52 -4.58 -20.57
C LEU A 231 -0.61 -6.04 -20.15
N LYS A 232 -1.78 -6.68 -20.30
CA LYS A 232 -1.97 -8.10 -19.99
C LYS A 232 -1.09 -9.02 -20.84
N ARG A 233 -0.97 -8.73 -22.14
CA ARG A 233 -0.08 -9.50 -23.05
C ARG A 233 1.38 -9.38 -22.63
N ARG A 234 1.79 -8.19 -22.17
CA ARG A 234 3.15 -7.94 -21.67
C ARG A 234 3.41 -8.69 -20.37
N GLU A 235 2.45 -8.66 -19.44
CA GLU A 235 2.52 -9.41 -18.18
C GLU A 235 2.52 -10.92 -18.39
N ALA A 236 1.88 -11.40 -19.46
CA ALA A 236 1.91 -12.80 -19.88
C ALA A 236 3.22 -13.20 -20.62
N GLY A 237 4.20 -12.29 -20.75
CA GLY A 237 5.49 -12.57 -21.37
C GLY A 237 5.47 -12.70 -22.89
N MET A 238 4.46 -12.15 -23.57
CA MET A 238 4.39 -12.18 -25.04
C MET A 238 5.42 -11.23 -25.69
N SER A 239 5.74 -11.47 -26.96
CA SER A 239 6.65 -10.61 -27.74
C SER A 239 6.09 -9.19 -27.90
N ALA A 240 6.97 -8.20 -28.09
CA ALA A 240 6.58 -6.79 -28.24
C ALA A 240 5.61 -6.57 -29.42
N GLU A 241 5.79 -7.30 -30.52
CA GLU A 241 4.88 -7.28 -31.67
C GLU A 241 3.47 -7.77 -31.31
N LEU A 242 3.37 -8.87 -30.56
CA LEU A 242 2.09 -9.42 -30.09
C LEU A 242 1.41 -8.53 -29.05
N VAL A 243 2.20 -7.96 -28.12
CA VAL A 243 1.74 -6.98 -27.12
C VAL A 243 1.04 -5.81 -27.81
N LEU A 244 1.67 -5.28 -28.85
CA LEU A 244 1.20 -4.16 -29.66
C LEU A 244 0.41 -4.60 -30.90
N SER A 245 -0.17 -5.80 -30.90
CA SER A 245 -1.05 -6.25 -31.98
C SER A 245 -2.49 -5.80 -31.76
N GLY A 246 -3.18 -5.40 -32.83
CA GLY A 246 -4.64 -5.15 -32.81
C GLY A 246 -5.47 -6.43 -32.74
N VAL A 247 -4.83 -7.60 -32.82
CA VAL A 247 -5.51 -8.90 -32.92
C VAL A 247 -6.13 -9.27 -31.57
N SER A 248 -7.45 -9.39 -31.54
CA SER A 248 -8.17 -9.93 -30.39
C SER A 248 -7.85 -11.40 -30.24
N LEU A 249 -6.89 -11.74 -29.37
CA LEU A 249 -6.55 -13.11 -28.96
C LEU A 249 -7.64 -13.74 -28.06
N ARG A 250 -8.93 -13.37 -28.23
CA ARG A 250 -10.01 -14.23 -27.77
C ARG A 250 -9.92 -15.48 -28.63
N SER A 251 -9.10 -16.42 -28.18
CA SER A 251 -9.10 -17.81 -28.62
C SER A 251 -10.54 -18.21 -28.90
N GLU A 252 -10.79 -18.77 -30.09
CA GLU A 252 -12.04 -19.44 -30.41
C GLU A 252 -12.52 -20.18 -29.17
N ARG A 253 -13.64 -19.71 -28.62
CA ARG A 253 -14.14 -20.21 -27.35
C ARG A 253 -14.40 -21.70 -27.56
N ARG A 254 -13.67 -22.60 -26.91
CA ARG A 254 -14.02 -24.03 -26.93
C ARG A 254 -15.47 -24.15 -26.50
N THR A 255 -16.34 -24.48 -27.43
CA THR A 255 -17.76 -24.70 -27.14
C THR A 255 -17.95 -26.19 -26.86
N ASN A 256 -18.75 -26.52 -25.85
CA ASN A 256 -19.10 -27.91 -25.55
C ASN A 256 -20.32 -28.28 -26.40
N PRO A 257 -20.17 -29.08 -27.47
CA PRO A 257 -21.30 -29.44 -28.31
C PRO A 257 -22.30 -30.31 -27.56
N VAL A 258 -23.57 -30.17 -27.91
CA VAL A 258 -24.69 -30.93 -27.32
C VAL A 258 -25.49 -31.55 -28.45
N THR A 259 -25.73 -32.85 -28.39
CA THR A 259 -26.62 -33.56 -29.32
C THR A 259 -28.02 -33.60 -28.73
N VAL A 260 -29.01 -33.15 -29.50
CA VAL A 260 -30.43 -33.21 -29.12
C VAL A 260 -31.23 -33.64 -30.35
N HIS A 261 -31.99 -34.73 -30.26
CA HIS A 261 -32.76 -35.30 -31.38
C HIS A 261 -31.89 -35.63 -32.62
N GLY A 262 -30.66 -36.12 -32.39
CA GLY A 262 -29.72 -36.47 -33.47
C GLY A 262 -29.04 -35.28 -34.17
N LEU A 263 -29.34 -34.03 -33.79
CA LEU A 263 -28.67 -32.84 -34.30
C LEU A 263 -27.62 -32.33 -33.30
N ILE A 264 -26.41 -32.06 -33.79
CA ILE A 264 -25.30 -31.53 -33.01
C ILE A 264 -25.36 -30.00 -33.00
N TYR A 265 -25.48 -29.42 -31.80
CA TYR A 265 -25.42 -27.98 -31.59
C TYR A 265 -24.07 -27.59 -30.98
N PRO A 266 -23.50 -26.42 -31.32
CA PRO A 266 -22.19 -26.02 -30.82
C PRO A 266 -22.17 -25.82 -29.30
N ASN A 267 -23.29 -25.43 -28.70
CA ASN A 267 -23.48 -25.33 -27.26
C ASN A 267 -24.96 -25.40 -26.87
N MET A 268 -25.22 -25.55 -25.57
CA MET A 268 -26.58 -25.61 -25.00
C MET A 268 -27.45 -24.40 -25.38
N GLU A 269 -26.88 -23.21 -25.45
CA GLU A 269 -27.63 -21.98 -25.78
C GLU A 269 -28.06 -21.94 -27.25
N ALA A 270 -27.25 -22.50 -28.15
CA ALA A 270 -27.59 -22.68 -29.55
C ALA A 270 -28.73 -23.69 -29.72
N ALA A 271 -28.69 -24.82 -28.98
CA ALA A 271 -29.77 -25.80 -28.95
C ALA A 271 -31.09 -25.19 -28.46
N VAL A 272 -31.05 -24.45 -27.34
CA VAL A 272 -32.23 -23.77 -26.77
C VAL A 272 -32.80 -22.72 -27.73
N ARG A 273 -31.96 -21.96 -28.42
CA ARG A 273 -32.42 -20.94 -29.39
C ARG A 273 -33.16 -21.55 -30.58
N LYS A 274 -32.69 -22.71 -31.06
CA LYS A 274 -33.28 -23.40 -32.22
C LYS A 274 -34.53 -24.18 -31.82
N LEU A 275 -34.48 -24.94 -30.73
CA LEU A 275 -35.52 -25.87 -30.30
C LEU A 275 -36.58 -25.22 -29.41
N LYS A 276 -36.31 -24.03 -28.84
CA LYS A 276 -37.21 -23.25 -27.98
C LYS A 276 -37.94 -24.10 -26.91
N PRO A 277 -37.22 -24.89 -26.09
CA PRO A 277 -37.82 -25.71 -25.04
C PRO A 277 -38.47 -24.85 -23.95
N VAL A 278 -39.40 -25.45 -23.21
CA VAL A 278 -40.12 -24.77 -22.11
C VAL A 278 -39.19 -24.48 -20.91
N ALA A 279 -38.15 -25.30 -20.74
CA ALA A 279 -37.17 -25.15 -19.66
C ALA A 279 -35.98 -24.25 -20.06
N SER A 280 -35.43 -23.51 -19.10
CA SER A 280 -34.25 -22.67 -19.32
C SER A 280 -32.99 -23.52 -19.60
N SER A 281 -32.00 -22.95 -20.30
CA SER A 281 -30.71 -23.61 -20.59
C SER A 281 -30.03 -24.17 -19.32
N HIS A 282 -30.12 -23.44 -18.21
CA HIS A 282 -29.58 -23.86 -16.92
C HIS A 282 -30.35 -25.05 -16.31
N THR A 283 -31.67 -25.08 -16.48
CA THR A 283 -32.53 -26.19 -16.02
C THR A 283 -32.23 -27.47 -16.81
N LEU A 284 -32.09 -27.35 -18.12
CA LEU A 284 -31.75 -28.45 -19.03
C LEU A 284 -30.38 -29.04 -18.70
N ALA A 285 -29.36 -28.19 -18.55
CA ALA A 285 -28.01 -28.62 -18.19
C ALA A 285 -27.98 -29.40 -16.87
N ARG A 286 -28.76 -28.95 -15.87
CA ARG A 286 -28.88 -29.64 -14.58
C ARG A 286 -29.56 -31.01 -14.71
N TRP A 287 -30.62 -31.13 -15.51
CA TRP A 287 -31.29 -32.41 -15.72
C TRP A 287 -30.40 -33.42 -16.43
N ILE A 288 -29.69 -32.98 -17.46
CA ILE A 288 -28.73 -33.82 -18.20
C ILE A 288 -27.59 -34.25 -17.27
N ALA A 289 -27.05 -33.34 -16.45
CA ALA A 289 -26.04 -33.68 -15.44
C ALA A 289 -26.54 -34.66 -14.37
N SER A 290 -27.85 -34.70 -14.10
CA SER A 290 -28.48 -35.68 -13.21
C SER A 290 -28.80 -37.03 -13.88
N GLY A 291 -28.35 -37.26 -15.12
CA GLY A 291 -28.52 -38.51 -15.86
C GLY A 291 -29.76 -38.58 -16.76
N MET A 292 -30.47 -37.48 -16.99
CA MET A 292 -31.58 -37.42 -17.95
C MET A 292 -31.05 -37.31 -19.38
N THR A 293 -31.69 -37.97 -20.34
CA THR A 293 -31.31 -37.81 -21.76
C THR A 293 -31.60 -36.37 -22.23
N PRO A 294 -30.82 -35.83 -23.18
CA PRO A 294 -31.11 -34.53 -23.78
C PRO A 294 -32.52 -34.45 -24.39
N GLU A 295 -32.99 -35.55 -24.98
CA GLU A 295 -34.33 -35.66 -25.57
C GLU A 295 -35.42 -35.47 -24.50
N ASP A 296 -35.34 -36.20 -23.39
CA ASP A 296 -36.31 -36.09 -22.29
C ASP A 296 -36.24 -34.72 -21.60
N ALA A 297 -35.03 -34.17 -21.45
CA ALA A 297 -34.82 -32.88 -20.80
C ALA A 297 -35.50 -31.74 -21.59
N PHE A 298 -35.42 -31.73 -22.91
CA PHE A 298 -35.96 -30.66 -23.75
C PHE A 298 -37.50 -30.67 -23.86
N VAL A 299 -38.14 -31.83 -23.67
CA VAL A 299 -39.61 -31.98 -23.68
C VAL A 299 -40.21 -31.73 -22.28
N ARG A 300 -39.42 -31.93 -21.21
CA ARG A 300 -39.90 -31.83 -19.84
C ARG A 300 -40.33 -30.40 -19.48
N VAL A 301 -41.61 -30.27 -19.09
CA VAL A 301 -42.15 -29.03 -18.55
C VAL A 301 -41.57 -28.80 -17.14
N PRO A 302 -40.82 -27.71 -16.90
CA PRO A 302 -40.39 -27.35 -15.56
C PRO A 302 -41.62 -27.12 -14.68
N ASN A 303 -41.53 -27.40 -13.37
CA ASN A 303 -42.64 -27.15 -12.44
C ASN A 303 -43.22 -25.75 -12.74
N PRO A 304 -44.54 -25.65 -12.97
CA PRO A 304 -45.13 -24.40 -13.38
C PRO A 304 -44.71 -23.38 -12.34
N GLY A 305 -44.14 -22.26 -12.80
CA GLY A 305 -43.92 -21.13 -11.92
C GLY A 305 -45.23 -20.76 -11.23
N TYR A 306 -45.18 -19.73 -10.39
CA TYR A 306 -46.34 -19.29 -9.61
C TYR A 306 -47.62 -18.95 -10.42
N ALA A 307 -47.58 -18.99 -11.76
CA ALA A 307 -48.70 -18.78 -12.67
C ALA A 307 -49.95 -19.64 -12.38
N ASN A 308 -49.77 -20.88 -11.89
CA ASN A 308 -50.87 -21.81 -11.55
C ASN A 308 -50.82 -22.26 -10.08
N GLY A 309 -50.40 -21.38 -9.17
CA GLY A 309 -50.36 -21.72 -7.75
C GLY A 309 -51.75 -21.93 -7.17
N THR A 310 -51.85 -22.81 -6.17
CA THR A 310 -53.10 -23.10 -5.46
C THR A 310 -52.92 -22.91 -3.96
N ILE A 311 -53.96 -22.39 -3.32
CA ILE A 311 -54.13 -22.38 -1.87
C ILE A 311 -55.06 -23.54 -1.53
N TYR A 312 -54.63 -24.40 -0.63
CA TYR A 312 -55.40 -25.56 -0.20
C TYR A 312 -55.61 -25.55 1.30
N VAL A 313 -56.72 -26.14 1.72
CA VAL A 313 -57.07 -26.38 3.11
C VAL A 313 -57.04 -27.88 3.36
N VAL A 314 -56.38 -28.27 4.43
CA VAL A 314 -56.48 -29.60 5.02
C VAL A 314 -57.33 -29.49 6.28
N GLU A 315 -58.38 -30.29 6.37
CA GLU A 315 -59.31 -30.29 7.50
C GLU A 315 -59.34 -31.67 8.15
N HIS A 316 -59.09 -31.71 9.45
CA HIS A 316 -59.27 -32.91 10.26
C HIS A 316 -60.75 -33.07 10.59
N VAL A 317 -61.42 -33.99 9.90
CA VAL A 317 -62.88 -34.12 9.89
C VAL A 317 -63.47 -34.28 11.30
N PRO A 318 -62.90 -35.10 12.21
CA PRO A 318 -63.48 -35.30 13.54
C PRO A 318 -63.42 -34.06 14.45
N THR A 319 -62.36 -33.23 14.32
CA THR A 319 -62.14 -32.09 15.23
C THR A 319 -62.51 -30.73 14.63
N GLY A 320 -62.71 -30.67 13.30
CA GLY A 320 -62.88 -29.42 12.57
C GLY A 320 -61.62 -28.54 12.49
N ARG A 321 -60.47 -28.98 13.05
CA ARG A 321 -59.21 -28.23 12.99
C ARG A 321 -58.67 -28.21 11.56
N ARG A 322 -58.17 -27.05 11.13
CA ARG A 322 -57.75 -26.80 9.75
C ARG A 322 -56.30 -26.37 9.64
N TYR A 323 -55.72 -26.62 8.47
CA TYR A 323 -54.43 -26.14 8.01
C TYR A 323 -54.60 -25.50 6.64
N VAL A 324 -53.99 -24.34 6.41
CA VAL A 324 -53.92 -23.68 5.11
C VAL A 324 -52.48 -23.75 4.61
N GLY A 325 -52.28 -24.08 3.34
CA GLY A 325 -50.97 -24.03 2.71
C GLY A 325 -51.02 -23.53 1.27
N LEU A 326 -49.91 -22.96 0.81
CA LEU A 326 -49.68 -22.64 -0.60
C LEU A 326 -48.85 -23.73 -1.31
N THR A 327 -49.11 -23.93 -2.61
CA THR A 327 -48.31 -24.83 -3.46
C THR A 327 -48.33 -24.39 -4.93
N VAL A 328 -47.21 -24.57 -5.62
CA VAL A 328 -47.09 -24.40 -7.08
C VAL A 328 -47.17 -25.72 -7.84
N VAL A 329 -47.25 -26.85 -7.13
CA VAL A 329 -47.64 -28.16 -7.67
C VAL A 329 -49.08 -28.47 -7.28
N SER A 330 -49.68 -29.55 -7.80
CA SER A 330 -51.05 -29.93 -7.42
C SER A 330 -51.17 -30.19 -5.90
N HIS A 331 -52.30 -29.79 -5.32
CA HIS A 331 -52.62 -30.02 -3.91
C HIS A 331 -52.58 -31.51 -3.53
N ILE A 332 -52.97 -32.41 -4.45
CA ILE A 332 -52.85 -33.88 -4.29
C ILE A 332 -51.39 -34.29 -4.08
N LYS A 333 -50.48 -33.79 -4.92
CA LYS A 333 -49.05 -34.10 -4.80
C LYS A 333 -48.46 -33.50 -3.52
N ARG A 334 -48.87 -32.28 -3.17
CA ARG A 334 -48.44 -31.62 -1.94
C ARG A 334 -48.92 -32.35 -0.69
N TRP A 335 -50.12 -32.93 -0.73
CA TRP A 335 -50.68 -33.77 0.34
C TRP A 335 -49.87 -35.05 0.54
N ARG A 336 -49.52 -35.77 -0.53
CA ARG A 336 -48.62 -36.94 -0.44
C ARG A 336 -47.29 -36.60 0.22
N GLN A 337 -46.72 -35.44 -0.12
CA GLN A 337 -45.49 -34.95 0.53
C GLN A 337 -45.68 -34.64 2.02
N HIS A 338 -46.87 -34.16 2.44
CA HIS A 338 -47.17 -33.99 3.87
C HIS A 338 -47.24 -35.33 4.60
N ILE A 339 -47.81 -36.37 3.99
CA ILE A 339 -47.83 -37.72 4.56
C ILE A 339 -46.41 -38.27 4.69
N GLU A 340 -45.58 -38.15 3.65
CA GLU A 340 -44.16 -38.56 3.69
C GLU A 340 -43.37 -37.80 4.77
N GLN A 341 -43.54 -36.48 4.86
CA GLN A 341 -42.92 -35.65 5.91
C GLN A 341 -43.42 -36.02 7.30
N ALA A 342 -44.70 -36.34 7.43
CA ALA A 342 -45.26 -36.87 8.66
C ALA A 342 -44.64 -38.23 8.99
N ARG A 343 -44.23 -39.07 8.05
CA ARG A 343 -43.54 -40.35 8.36
C ARG A 343 -42.05 -40.20 8.69
N ALA A 344 -41.40 -39.11 8.29
CA ALA A 344 -39.96 -38.88 8.50
C ALA A 344 -39.60 -38.49 9.95
N ARG A 345 -38.47 -38.95 10.52
CA ARG A 345 -38.11 -38.82 11.96
C ARG A 345 -38.09 -37.42 12.60
N HIS A 346 -38.32 -36.33 11.87
CA HIS A 346 -38.22 -34.95 12.35
C HIS A 346 -39.54 -34.16 12.25
N ILE A 347 -40.18 -33.87 13.39
CA ILE A 347 -41.37 -33.00 13.49
C ILE A 347 -40.98 -31.67 14.15
N LYS A 348 -41.49 -30.55 13.62
CA LYS A 348 -41.20 -29.20 14.14
C LYS A 348 -41.94 -28.84 15.45
N SER A 349 -43.17 -29.31 15.63
CA SER A 349 -43.98 -29.11 16.83
C SER A 349 -45.02 -30.21 16.96
N LEU A 350 -45.37 -30.60 18.19
CA LEU A 350 -46.43 -31.56 18.50
C LEU A 350 -47.83 -31.06 18.11
N GLU A 351 -48.00 -29.75 17.91
CA GLU A 351 -49.26 -29.13 17.48
C GLU A 351 -49.34 -28.92 15.96
N SER A 352 -48.32 -29.40 15.23
CA SER A 352 -48.24 -29.24 13.78
C SER A 352 -49.14 -30.22 13.02
N LEU A 353 -49.47 -29.90 11.77
CA LEU A 353 -50.17 -30.82 10.87
C LEU A 353 -49.49 -32.19 10.77
N HIS A 354 -48.15 -32.25 10.74
CA HIS A 354 -47.43 -33.52 10.63
C HIS A 354 -47.56 -34.39 11.89
N ALA A 355 -47.64 -33.78 13.07
CA ALA A 355 -47.91 -34.49 14.31
C ALA A 355 -49.35 -35.05 14.30
N ALA A 356 -50.32 -34.24 13.89
CA ALA A 356 -51.72 -34.66 13.78
C ALA A 356 -51.90 -35.82 12.80
N ILE A 357 -51.24 -35.79 11.63
CA ILE A 357 -51.27 -36.90 10.65
C ILE A 357 -50.69 -38.19 11.26
N ARG A 358 -49.64 -38.11 12.10
CA ARG A 358 -49.11 -39.30 12.79
C ARG A 358 -50.08 -39.87 13.80
N THR A 359 -50.77 -39.01 14.54
CA THR A 359 -51.65 -39.41 15.64
C THR A 359 -52.97 -39.97 15.14
N HIS A 360 -53.57 -39.34 14.13
CA HIS A 360 -54.93 -39.65 13.65
C HIS A 360 -54.96 -40.45 12.34
N GLY A 361 -53.84 -40.53 11.63
CA GLY A 361 -53.77 -41.18 10.32
C GLY A 361 -54.31 -40.32 9.18
N GLU A 362 -53.86 -40.60 7.95
CA GLU A 362 -54.19 -39.79 6.78
C GLU A 362 -55.67 -39.84 6.33
N ALA A 363 -56.41 -40.88 6.72
CA ALA A 363 -57.80 -41.09 6.32
C ALA A 363 -58.79 -40.12 6.99
N GLU A 364 -58.43 -39.55 8.14
CA GLU A 364 -59.28 -38.60 8.89
C GLU A 364 -59.16 -37.15 8.39
N PHE A 365 -58.38 -36.92 7.33
CA PHE A 365 -58.14 -35.59 6.77
C PHE A 365 -58.74 -35.46 5.37
N SER A 366 -59.43 -34.34 5.14
CA SER A 366 -59.88 -33.92 3.80
C SER A 366 -59.01 -32.79 3.27
N VAL A 367 -58.72 -32.81 1.97
CA VAL A 367 -57.92 -31.77 1.30
C VAL A 367 -58.72 -31.16 0.17
N ARG A 368 -58.85 -29.84 0.16
CA ARG A 368 -59.56 -29.10 -0.90
C ARG A 368 -58.84 -27.82 -1.28
N VAL A 369 -58.99 -27.41 -2.54
CA VAL A 369 -58.52 -26.11 -3.02
C VAL A 369 -59.52 -25.04 -2.59
N VAL A 370 -59.03 -23.91 -2.09
CA VAL A 370 -59.86 -22.78 -1.67
C VAL A 370 -59.59 -21.52 -2.47
N ASP A 371 -58.43 -21.42 -3.12
CA ASP A 371 -58.05 -20.27 -3.94
C ASP A 371 -56.95 -20.64 -4.94
N THR A 372 -56.75 -19.78 -5.93
CA THR A 372 -55.66 -19.89 -6.91
C THR A 372 -54.91 -18.56 -7.00
N GLY A 373 -53.66 -18.60 -7.45
CA GLY A 373 -52.87 -17.39 -7.60
C GLY A 373 -51.85 -17.51 -8.73
N THR A 374 -51.48 -16.36 -9.26
CA THR A 374 -50.66 -16.26 -10.49
C THR A 374 -49.24 -15.77 -10.21
N THR A 375 -48.98 -15.25 -9.01
CA THR A 375 -47.65 -14.75 -8.60
C THR A 375 -47.33 -15.15 -7.16
N LYS A 376 -46.04 -15.13 -6.81
CA LYS A 376 -45.58 -15.47 -5.45
C LYS A 376 -46.20 -14.57 -4.38
N LEU A 377 -46.21 -13.26 -4.61
CA LEU A 377 -46.74 -12.27 -3.67
C LEU A 377 -48.26 -12.41 -3.50
N ASP A 378 -48.98 -12.71 -4.59
CA ASP A 378 -50.42 -12.99 -4.56
C ASP A 378 -50.71 -14.23 -3.70
N LEU A 379 -50.01 -15.34 -3.94
CA LEU A 379 -50.17 -16.58 -3.17
C LEU A 379 -49.82 -16.42 -1.68
N GLU A 380 -48.74 -15.72 -1.35
CA GLU A 380 -48.36 -15.43 0.04
C GLU A 380 -49.37 -14.52 0.73
N SER A 381 -50.04 -13.62 -0.01
CA SER A 381 -51.10 -12.76 0.53
C SER A 381 -52.40 -13.52 0.73
N LYS A 382 -52.77 -14.38 -0.21
CA LYS A 382 -53.94 -15.27 -0.12
C LYS A 382 -53.79 -16.32 0.97
N GLU A 383 -52.60 -16.92 1.14
CA GLU A 383 -52.34 -17.85 2.24
C GLU A 383 -52.59 -17.18 3.61
N ARG A 384 -52.05 -15.97 3.81
CA ARG A 384 -52.29 -15.18 5.03
C ARG A 384 -53.77 -14.86 5.23
N HIS A 385 -54.46 -14.44 4.16
CA HIS A 385 -55.90 -14.16 4.20
C HIS A 385 -56.70 -15.38 4.68
N TRP A 386 -56.43 -16.55 4.12
CA TRP A 386 -57.15 -17.79 4.46
C TRP A 386 -56.79 -18.33 5.85
N ILE A 387 -55.54 -18.19 6.31
CA ILE A 387 -55.16 -18.56 7.68
C ILE A 387 -55.94 -17.75 8.71
N VAL A 388 -56.06 -16.44 8.50
CA VAL A 388 -56.82 -15.55 9.38
C VAL A 388 -58.32 -15.86 9.30
N ARG A 389 -58.85 -15.97 8.07
CA ARG A 389 -60.29 -16.20 7.83
C ARG A 389 -60.81 -17.52 8.40
N LEU A 390 -60.00 -18.57 8.40
CA LEU A 390 -60.37 -19.90 8.89
C LEU A 390 -59.81 -20.22 10.28
N GLU A 391 -59.20 -19.24 10.95
CA GLU A 391 -58.57 -19.37 12.28
C GLU A 391 -57.64 -20.59 12.40
N THR A 392 -56.82 -20.85 11.39
CA THR A 392 -56.03 -22.09 11.32
C THR A 392 -54.75 -22.08 12.13
N LEU A 393 -54.44 -20.99 12.84
CA LEU A 393 -53.28 -20.88 13.72
C LEU A 393 -53.43 -21.76 14.96
N VAL A 394 -52.32 -22.36 15.40
CA VAL A 394 -52.23 -23.03 16.70
C VAL A 394 -52.58 -22.03 17.82
N PRO A 395 -53.43 -22.39 18.80
CA PRO A 395 -53.92 -23.74 19.11
C PRO A 395 -55.18 -24.18 18.36
N LYS A 396 -55.93 -23.26 17.74
CA LYS A 396 -57.24 -23.55 17.10
C LYS A 396 -57.13 -24.38 15.82
N GLY A 397 -56.04 -24.25 15.07
CA GLY A 397 -55.74 -25.06 13.89
C GLY A 397 -54.34 -25.69 13.94
N PHE A 398 -53.77 -25.95 12.76
CA PHE A 398 -52.47 -26.62 12.62
C PHE A 398 -51.36 -25.75 12.00
N ASN A 399 -51.66 -24.51 11.60
CA ASN A 399 -50.64 -23.56 11.13
C ASN A 399 -49.83 -23.05 12.33
N ILE A 400 -48.52 -23.32 12.33
CA ILE A 400 -47.60 -22.85 13.38
C ILE A 400 -47.22 -21.36 13.16
N SER A 401 -47.27 -20.90 11.92
CA SER A 401 -46.95 -19.51 11.55
C SER A 401 -48.13 -18.88 10.82
N PRO A 402 -48.27 -17.54 10.87
CA PRO A 402 -49.36 -16.80 10.22
C PRO A 402 -49.34 -16.84 8.68
N GLY A 403 -48.47 -17.65 8.07
CA GLY A 403 -48.26 -17.76 6.62
C GLY A 403 -47.19 -16.81 6.07
N GLY A 404 -46.96 -16.87 4.76
CA GLY A 404 -46.08 -15.91 4.05
C GLY A 404 -44.62 -16.36 3.90
N GLY A 405 -44.35 -17.67 3.88
CA GLY A 405 -42.99 -18.15 3.70
C GLY A 405 -42.88 -19.50 3.02
N SER A 406 -42.39 -19.49 1.78
CA SER A 406 -41.55 -20.59 1.29
C SER A 406 -40.19 -20.55 2.02
N GLY A 407 -40.18 -20.76 3.34
CA GLY A 407 -38.96 -20.93 4.14
C GLY A 407 -38.13 -19.67 4.46
N GLY A 408 -38.75 -18.56 4.89
CA GLY A 408 -38.03 -17.40 5.46
C GLY A 408 -38.51 -17.07 6.87
N ALA A 409 -37.58 -16.88 7.82
CA ALA A 409 -37.90 -16.37 9.15
C ALA A 409 -38.55 -14.99 9.09
N MET A 410 -39.35 -14.62 10.11
CA MET A 410 -40.01 -13.32 10.19
C MET A 410 -39.02 -12.18 9.93
N GLY A 411 -39.41 -11.25 9.05
CA GLY A 411 -38.71 -9.99 8.87
C GLY A 411 -38.71 -9.24 10.20
N ARG A 412 -37.53 -8.78 10.63
CA ARG A 412 -37.39 -7.98 11.84
C ARG A 412 -38.09 -6.63 11.62
N GLU A 413 -39.05 -6.28 12.49
CA GLU A 413 -39.67 -4.96 12.48
C GLU A 413 -38.56 -3.89 12.51
N THR A 414 -38.59 -3.00 11.51
CA THR A 414 -37.57 -1.97 11.35
C THR A 414 -38.26 -0.62 11.38
N VAL A 415 -37.90 0.22 12.36
CA VAL A 415 -38.42 1.58 12.49
C VAL A 415 -37.47 2.53 11.78
N VAL A 416 -37.99 3.32 10.84
CA VAL A 416 -37.21 4.32 10.09
C VAL A 416 -38.07 5.58 9.97
N ASP A 417 -37.49 6.74 10.31
CA ASP A 417 -38.17 8.04 10.25
C ASP A 417 -39.52 8.06 11.03
N GLY A 418 -39.61 7.31 12.12
CA GLY A 418 -40.83 7.18 12.94
C GLY A 418 -41.91 6.24 12.38
N LEU A 419 -41.71 5.70 11.18
CA LEU A 419 -42.61 4.74 10.54
C LEU A 419 -42.13 3.30 10.80
N LYS A 420 -43.08 2.40 11.09
CA LYS A 420 -42.81 0.98 11.32
C LYS A 420 -42.97 0.20 10.02
N PHE A 421 -41.94 -0.53 9.60
CA PHE A 421 -41.96 -1.37 8.40
C PHE A 421 -41.87 -2.86 8.76
N THR A 422 -42.66 -3.67 8.05
CA THR A 422 -42.77 -5.12 8.29
C THR A 422 -41.57 -5.89 7.75
N THR A 423 -40.88 -5.31 6.76
CA THR A 423 -39.67 -5.91 6.17
C THR A 423 -38.56 -4.90 5.98
N ILE A 424 -37.31 -5.37 6.02
CA ILE A 424 -36.11 -4.58 5.68
C ILE A 424 -36.20 -4.04 4.24
N ARG A 425 -36.91 -4.74 3.34
CA ARG A 425 -37.07 -4.32 1.94
C ARG A 425 -37.97 -3.09 1.84
N GLU A 426 -39.08 -3.06 2.56
CA GLU A 426 -39.98 -1.90 2.62
C GLU A 426 -39.28 -0.70 3.25
N ALA A 427 -38.60 -0.90 4.37
CA ALA A 427 -37.76 0.12 5.00
C ALA A 427 -36.70 0.66 4.02
N ALA A 428 -36.03 -0.23 3.26
CA ALA A 428 -35.01 0.18 2.29
C ALA A 428 -35.59 0.95 1.11
N ASN A 429 -36.76 0.57 0.61
CA ASN A 429 -37.45 1.31 -0.44
C ASN A 429 -37.91 2.69 0.02
N HIS A 430 -38.44 2.79 1.25
CA HIS A 430 -38.82 4.08 1.84
C HIS A 430 -37.61 5.02 1.93
N VAL A 431 -36.48 4.53 2.46
CA VAL A 431 -35.23 5.31 2.56
C VAL A 431 -34.66 5.66 1.18
N ALA A 432 -34.72 4.73 0.22
CA ALA A 432 -34.26 4.98 -1.15
C ALA A 432 -35.02 6.13 -1.82
N ASN A 433 -36.34 6.13 -1.68
CA ASN A 433 -37.22 7.13 -2.29
C ASN A 433 -37.14 8.48 -1.56
N THR A 434 -37.19 8.50 -0.23
CA THR A 434 -37.17 9.74 0.55
C THR A 434 -35.81 10.44 0.51
N ARG A 435 -34.70 9.68 0.43
CA ARG A 435 -33.33 10.23 0.44
C ARG A 435 -32.67 10.28 -0.94
N GLY A 436 -33.35 9.82 -1.99
CA GLY A 436 -32.85 9.85 -3.37
C GLY A 436 -31.59 9.02 -3.60
N ILE A 437 -31.55 7.79 -3.06
CA ILE A 437 -30.41 6.86 -3.14
C ILE A 437 -30.82 5.50 -3.71
N SER A 438 -29.85 4.71 -4.18
CA SER A 438 -30.16 3.36 -4.68
C SER A 438 -30.65 2.42 -3.58
N PHE A 439 -31.46 1.43 -3.94
CA PHE A 439 -31.99 0.42 -3.02
C PHE A 439 -30.88 -0.30 -2.24
N GLU A 440 -29.79 -0.68 -2.90
CA GLU A 440 -28.62 -1.33 -2.31
C GLU A 440 -27.92 -0.43 -1.29
N ALA A 441 -27.83 0.88 -1.57
CA ALA A 441 -27.28 1.86 -0.65
C ALA A 441 -28.19 2.05 0.56
N ALA A 442 -29.50 2.13 0.36
CA ALA A 442 -30.49 2.23 1.43
C ALA A 442 -30.45 1.00 2.35
N LYS A 443 -30.38 -0.20 1.76
CA LYS A 443 -30.22 -1.47 2.49
C LYS A 443 -28.92 -1.54 3.29
N GLY A 444 -27.81 -1.08 2.72
CA GLY A 444 -26.53 -0.99 3.43
C GLY A 444 -26.55 0.03 4.59
N ARG A 445 -27.28 1.14 4.42
CA ARG A 445 -27.43 2.18 5.44
C ARG A 445 -28.31 1.77 6.60
N LEU A 446 -29.40 1.04 6.33
CA LEU A 446 -30.22 0.41 7.38
C LEU A 446 -29.42 -0.57 8.24
N ARG A 447 -28.51 -1.34 7.63
CA ARG A 447 -27.63 -2.26 8.37
C ARG A 447 -26.58 -1.56 9.23
N SER A 448 -26.14 -0.37 8.84
CA SER A 448 -25.07 0.37 9.52
C SER A 448 -25.58 1.46 10.47
N GLY A 449 -26.90 1.69 10.53
CA GLY A 449 -27.52 2.71 11.38
C GLY A 449 -27.25 4.15 10.94
N ARG A 450 -26.78 4.38 9.70
CA ARG A 450 -26.39 5.70 9.18
C ARG A 450 -27.43 6.22 8.19
N LEU A 451 -28.57 6.66 8.71
CA LEU A 451 -29.71 7.14 7.90
C LEU A 451 -29.58 8.63 7.51
N ASP A 452 -28.89 9.44 8.31
CA ASP A 452 -28.75 10.89 8.13
C ASP A 452 -27.61 11.29 7.18
N VAL A 453 -27.68 10.87 5.91
CA VAL A 453 -26.72 11.36 4.90
C VAL A 453 -27.38 11.61 3.56
N THR A 454 -27.25 12.85 3.09
CA THR A 454 -27.77 13.36 1.81
C THR A 454 -27.30 12.53 0.61
N ALA A 455 -28.03 12.65 -0.51
CA ALA A 455 -27.73 11.96 -1.76
C ALA A 455 -26.26 12.11 -2.17
N PRO A 456 -25.62 11.06 -2.71
CA PRO A 456 -24.24 11.15 -3.19
C PRO A 456 -24.14 12.17 -4.32
N SER A 457 -23.14 13.05 -4.24
CA SER A 457 -22.89 14.09 -5.26
C SER A 457 -22.65 13.46 -6.64
N LYS A 458 -23.16 14.10 -7.70
CA LYS A 458 -22.89 13.70 -9.09
C LYS A 458 -21.37 13.56 -9.34
N PRO A 459 -20.92 12.66 -10.24
CA PRO A 459 -19.51 12.55 -10.62
C PRO A 459 -18.95 13.93 -11.02
N GLY A 460 -17.81 14.33 -10.46
CA GLY A 460 -17.20 15.65 -10.69
C GLY A 460 -17.57 16.74 -9.68
N HIS A 461 -18.66 16.59 -8.92
CA HIS A 461 -19.11 17.56 -7.90
C HIS A 461 -18.92 17.06 -6.45
N ALA A 462 -18.17 15.98 -6.26
CA ALA A 462 -17.97 15.36 -4.95
C ALA A 462 -17.00 16.19 -4.07
N VAL A 463 -17.54 17.22 -3.43
CA VAL A 463 -16.84 18.05 -2.43
C VAL A 463 -16.18 17.19 -1.34
N SER A 464 -16.79 16.05 -1.02
CA SER A 464 -16.30 15.06 -0.04
C SER A 464 -14.93 14.45 -0.35
N ARG A 465 -14.44 14.58 -1.59
CA ARG A 465 -13.10 14.11 -1.98
C ARG A 465 -12.01 15.17 -1.86
N THR A 466 -12.38 16.43 -1.64
CA THR A 466 -11.41 17.54 -1.53
C THR A 466 -10.62 17.49 -0.22
N PRO A 467 -9.35 17.94 -0.21
CA PRO A 467 -8.56 18.03 1.01
C PRO A 467 -9.21 18.88 2.11
N ALA A 468 -9.82 20.01 1.75
CA ALA A 468 -10.53 20.87 2.70
C ALA A 468 -11.70 20.15 3.37
N TYR A 469 -12.52 19.40 2.62
CA TYR A 469 -13.65 18.67 3.20
C TYR A 469 -13.19 17.56 4.16
N LYS A 470 -12.10 16.85 3.82
CA LYS A 470 -11.52 15.84 4.72
C LYS A 470 -11.00 16.46 6.01
N ALA A 471 -10.39 17.64 5.93
CA ALA A 471 -9.93 18.38 7.11
C ALA A 471 -11.11 18.87 7.97
N TRP A 472 -12.12 19.48 7.34
CA TRP A 472 -13.34 19.92 8.01
C TRP A 472 -14.06 18.77 8.72
N SER A 473 -14.33 17.68 8.00
CA SER A 473 -15.02 16.51 8.56
C SER A 473 -14.26 15.91 9.73
N ARG A 474 -12.92 15.87 9.67
CA ARG A 474 -12.09 15.46 10.80
C ARG A 474 -12.25 16.42 11.98
N ILE A 475 -12.16 17.73 11.77
CA ILE A 475 -12.28 18.73 12.84
C ILE A 475 -13.63 18.62 13.55
N VAL A 476 -14.73 18.59 12.80
CA VAL A 476 -16.07 18.45 13.35
C VAL A 476 -16.15 17.16 14.19
N HIS A 477 -15.68 16.04 13.65
CA HIS A 477 -15.69 14.76 14.35
C HIS A 477 -14.81 14.75 15.63
N CYS A 478 -13.67 15.45 15.62
CA CYS A 478 -12.79 15.56 16.80
C CYS A 478 -13.41 16.38 17.95
N VAL A 479 -14.39 17.24 17.65
CA VAL A 479 -15.07 18.08 18.65
C VAL A 479 -16.41 17.50 19.07
N THR A 480 -17.14 16.83 18.18
CA THR A 480 -18.52 16.39 18.46
C THR A 480 -18.67 14.95 18.92
N ASN A 481 -17.64 14.10 18.76
CA ASN A 481 -17.73 12.68 19.07
C ASN A 481 -16.81 12.25 20.22
N PRO A 482 -17.31 12.18 21.47
CA PRO A 482 -16.55 11.74 22.64
C PRO A 482 -15.95 10.34 22.54
N ASN A 483 -16.53 9.46 21.71
CA ASN A 483 -16.09 8.08 21.54
C ASN A 483 -14.94 7.94 20.51
N SER A 484 -14.49 9.04 19.90
CA SER A 484 -13.40 9.03 18.95
C SER A 484 -12.04 9.04 19.65
N LYS A 485 -11.08 8.24 19.16
CA LYS A 485 -9.67 8.34 19.55
C LYS A 485 -9.04 9.71 19.27
N ASP A 486 -9.62 10.46 18.34
CA ASP A 486 -9.18 11.80 17.93
C ASP A 486 -10.00 12.91 18.64
N PHE A 487 -10.87 12.54 19.60
CA PHE A 487 -11.66 13.50 20.38
C PHE A 487 -10.75 14.39 21.22
N VAL A 488 -10.98 15.70 21.20
CA VAL A 488 -10.24 16.65 22.02
C VAL A 488 -11.21 17.31 23.01
N PRO A 489 -11.22 16.87 24.28
CA PRO A 489 -12.11 17.42 25.30
C PRO A 489 -11.87 18.92 25.51
N GLY A 490 -12.94 19.70 25.67
CA GLY A 490 -12.87 21.12 26.03
C GLY A 490 -12.47 22.09 24.91
N VAL A 491 -12.29 21.63 23.67
CA VAL A 491 -11.97 22.49 22.53
C VAL A 491 -13.25 22.85 21.77
N ALA A 492 -13.56 24.15 21.70
CA ALA A 492 -14.70 24.66 20.92
C ALA A 492 -14.42 24.67 19.41
N LEU A 493 -15.47 24.45 18.61
CA LEU A 493 -15.49 24.67 17.16
C LEU A 493 -16.03 26.08 16.88
N HIS A 494 -15.48 26.77 15.88
CA HIS A 494 -16.04 28.04 15.40
C HIS A 494 -17.53 27.90 15.09
N PRO A 495 -18.42 28.79 15.59
CA PRO A 495 -19.87 28.65 15.46
C PRO A 495 -20.36 28.50 14.01
N GLY A 496 -19.64 29.09 13.04
CA GLY A 496 -19.95 28.98 11.62
C GLY A 496 -19.45 27.69 10.94
N TRP A 497 -18.53 26.95 11.55
CA TRP A 497 -17.85 25.80 10.92
C TRP A 497 -18.59 24.48 11.09
N ALA A 498 -19.78 24.49 11.68
CA ALA A 498 -20.73 23.39 11.50
C ALA A 498 -21.16 23.24 10.02
N ASP A 499 -21.05 24.33 9.22
CA ASP A 499 -21.26 24.32 7.78
C ASP A 499 -19.92 24.30 7.04
N PHE A 500 -19.76 23.31 6.15
CA PHE A 500 -18.57 23.18 5.31
C PHE A 500 -18.31 24.41 4.42
N HIS A 501 -19.33 25.08 3.90
CA HIS A 501 -19.13 26.20 2.98
C HIS A 501 -18.56 27.43 3.68
N LYS A 502 -19.00 27.68 4.93
CA LYS A 502 -18.43 28.74 5.77
C LYS A 502 -16.98 28.41 6.14
N PHE A 503 -16.71 27.16 6.52
CA PHE A 503 -15.34 26.69 6.72
C PHE A 503 -14.47 26.88 5.47
N LEU A 504 -14.97 26.50 4.29
CA LEU A 504 -14.22 26.62 3.04
C LEU A 504 -13.97 28.08 2.66
N LYS A 505 -14.91 28.98 2.94
CA LYS A 505 -14.73 30.43 2.73
C LYS A 505 -13.64 31.00 3.63
N ASP A 506 -13.61 30.57 4.90
CA ASP A 506 -12.67 31.10 5.89
C ASP A 506 -11.25 30.51 5.76
N VAL A 507 -11.14 29.23 5.42
CA VAL A 507 -9.88 28.46 5.47
C VAL A 507 -9.34 28.09 4.09
N GLY A 508 -10.19 28.07 3.06
CA GLY A 508 -9.81 27.72 1.70
C GLY A 508 -9.35 26.27 1.51
N GLN A 509 -8.86 25.98 0.30
CA GLN A 509 -8.16 24.74 -0.02
C GLN A 509 -6.67 24.88 0.31
N PRO A 510 -5.95 23.78 0.60
CA PRO A 510 -4.50 23.83 0.74
C PRO A 510 -3.87 24.34 -0.56
N SER A 511 -2.86 25.20 -0.44
CA SER A 511 -2.13 25.76 -1.58
C SER A 511 -1.24 24.71 -2.26
N GLU A 512 -0.77 23.71 -1.49
CA GLU A 512 0.12 22.66 -1.98
C GLU A 512 -0.36 21.25 -1.61
N LYS A 513 -0.02 20.28 -2.47
CA LYS A 513 -0.38 18.88 -2.27
C LYS A 513 0.39 18.30 -1.07
N GLY A 514 -0.33 17.82 -0.07
CA GLY A 514 0.24 17.17 1.12
C GLY A 514 0.29 18.04 2.37
N GLN A 515 -0.20 19.28 2.30
CA GLN A 515 -0.47 20.11 3.47
C GLN A 515 -1.60 19.53 4.32
N VAL A 516 -1.54 19.78 5.63
CA VAL A 516 -2.54 19.42 6.63
C VAL A 516 -2.97 20.67 7.37
N LEU A 517 -4.25 20.73 7.75
CA LEU A 517 -4.76 21.83 8.56
C LEU A 517 -4.40 21.56 10.02
N ALA A 518 -3.68 22.48 10.64
CA ALA A 518 -3.20 22.36 12.02
C ALA A 518 -3.57 23.60 12.84
N ARG A 519 -3.74 23.42 14.14
CA ARG A 519 -3.93 24.54 15.08
C ARG A 519 -2.59 25.20 15.41
N LEU A 520 -2.57 26.53 15.46
CA LEU A 520 -1.42 27.31 15.89
C LEU A 520 -1.24 27.20 17.41
N ASP A 521 -2.33 27.29 18.18
CA ASP A 521 -2.39 27.13 19.62
C ASP A 521 -3.38 26.02 20.01
N LYS A 522 -2.94 25.08 20.85
CA LYS A 522 -3.78 23.97 21.33
C LYS A 522 -4.71 24.34 22.47
N GLY A 523 -4.42 25.42 23.20
CA GLY A 523 -5.30 25.94 24.25
C GLY A 523 -6.53 26.66 23.67
N LYS A 524 -6.49 27.02 22.39
CA LYS A 524 -7.59 27.68 21.67
C LYS A 524 -8.39 26.69 20.81
N GLY A 525 -9.65 27.05 20.55
CA GLY A 525 -10.58 26.31 19.71
C GLY A 525 -10.17 26.21 18.24
N PHE A 526 -10.96 25.50 17.43
CA PHE A 526 -10.83 25.49 15.98
C PHE A 526 -11.52 26.73 15.40
N THR A 527 -10.75 27.79 15.20
CA THR A 527 -11.18 29.09 14.66
C THR A 527 -10.31 29.51 13.47
N SER A 528 -10.79 30.45 12.65
CA SER A 528 -10.12 30.89 11.42
C SER A 528 -8.75 31.53 11.69
N ASP A 529 -8.59 32.22 12.81
CA ASP A 529 -7.35 32.84 13.27
C ASP A 529 -6.37 31.83 13.92
N ASN A 530 -6.86 30.65 14.32
CA ASN A 530 -6.06 29.64 15.00
C ASN A 530 -5.75 28.41 14.14
N CYS A 531 -6.25 28.33 12.90
CA CYS A 531 -6.07 27.17 12.02
C CYS A 531 -5.40 27.57 10.71
N VAL A 532 -4.33 26.85 10.33
CA VAL A 532 -3.58 27.15 9.10
C VAL A 532 -3.15 25.87 8.38
N TRP A 533 -3.11 25.94 7.05
CA TRP A 533 -2.53 24.88 6.22
C TRP A 533 -1.01 24.91 6.31
N MET A 534 -0.40 23.79 6.66
CA MET A 534 1.05 23.67 6.73
C MET A 534 1.54 22.28 6.35
N GLY A 535 2.84 22.14 6.11
CA GLY A 535 3.44 20.84 5.80
C GLY A 535 3.28 19.86 6.96
N LYS A 536 3.04 18.57 6.65
CA LYS A 536 2.87 17.53 7.68
C LYS A 536 4.04 17.45 8.67
N SER A 537 5.27 17.65 8.19
CA SER A 537 6.48 17.67 9.02
C SER A 537 6.47 18.87 9.98
N GLU A 538 6.14 20.06 9.47
CA GLU A 538 6.07 21.29 10.24
C GLU A 538 4.99 21.22 11.33
N ALA A 539 3.79 20.74 10.98
CA ALA A 539 2.72 20.50 11.94
C ALA A 539 3.15 19.54 13.05
N SER A 540 3.88 18.46 12.70
CA SER A 540 4.40 17.49 13.67
C SER A 540 5.44 18.11 14.61
N GLN A 541 6.38 18.90 14.08
CA GLN A 541 7.42 19.56 14.86
C GLN A 541 6.83 20.56 15.85
N ARG A 542 5.86 21.37 15.41
CA ARG A 542 5.12 22.30 16.28
C ARG A 542 4.34 21.58 17.37
N ASN A 543 3.65 20.50 17.01
CA ASN A 543 2.95 19.66 17.97
C ASN A 543 3.90 19.09 19.03
N ALA A 544 5.08 18.60 18.62
CA ALA A 544 6.08 18.07 19.54
C ALA A 544 6.67 19.16 20.45
N ALA A 545 6.90 20.38 19.93
CA ALA A 545 7.38 21.51 20.72
C ALA A 545 6.38 21.94 21.81
N GLN A 546 5.09 22.05 21.46
CA GLN A 546 4.03 22.37 22.42
C GLN A 546 3.84 21.28 23.48
N MET A 547 3.92 20.00 23.09
CA MET A 547 3.80 18.89 24.05
C MET A 547 4.99 18.82 25.02
N LYS A 548 6.18 19.27 24.59
CA LYS A 548 7.34 19.44 25.48
C LYS A 548 7.15 20.61 26.46
N GLN A 549 6.63 21.75 25.99
CA GLN A 549 6.33 22.90 26.84
C GLN A 549 5.22 22.60 27.87
N ALA A 550 4.21 21.81 27.48
CA ALA A 550 3.13 21.38 28.37
C ALA A 550 3.49 20.18 29.29
N GLY A 551 4.75 19.72 29.30
CA GLY A 551 5.23 18.64 30.16
C GLY A 551 4.76 17.22 29.80
N THR A 552 3.84 17.07 28.85
CA THR A 552 3.28 15.77 28.39
C THR A 552 4.22 14.87 27.59
N LEU A 553 5.34 15.39 27.07
CA LEU A 553 6.30 14.62 26.27
C LEU A 553 7.58 14.35 27.06
N VAL A 554 7.60 13.28 27.88
CA VAL A 554 8.81 12.85 28.58
C VAL A 554 9.74 12.18 27.57
N GLY A 555 10.92 12.76 27.34
CA GLY A 555 11.92 12.20 26.44
C GLY A 555 12.24 10.75 26.81
N ARG A 556 12.49 9.89 25.81
CA ARG A 556 12.97 8.52 26.04
C ARG A 556 14.26 8.60 26.85
N GLY A 557 14.15 8.39 28.17
CA GLY A 557 15.29 8.41 29.08
C GLY A 557 16.30 7.37 28.63
N LYS A 558 17.53 7.81 28.34
CA LYS A 558 18.67 6.91 28.26
C LYS A 558 18.74 6.16 29.60
N LYS A 559 18.60 4.83 29.57
CA LYS A 559 18.94 3.99 30.72
C LYS A 559 20.43 4.17 31.00
N SER A 560 20.77 5.06 31.93
CA SER A 560 22.07 5.06 32.59
C SER A 560 22.03 4.03 33.71
N ASN A 561 22.89 3.02 33.59
CA ASN A 561 23.24 2.09 34.65
C ASN A 561 23.55 2.85 35.94
N LEU A 562 22.71 2.69 36.95
CA LEU A 562 23.04 2.84 38.37
C LEU A 562 21.84 2.28 39.14
N MET A 563 22.12 1.32 40.04
CA MET A 563 21.30 0.65 41.07
C MET A 563 21.60 -0.86 40.97
N GLY A 564 22.37 -1.50 41.85
CA GLY A 564 22.59 -1.16 43.24
C GLY A 564 21.29 -1.28 44.02
N GLY A 565 20.91 -2.51 44.38
CA GLY A 565 19.70 -2.80 45.16
C GLY A 565 19.43 -4.30 45.14
N GLN A 566 19.96 -5.05 46.11
CA GLN A 566 19.28 -5.40 47.35
C GLN A 566 18.03 -6.28 47.16
N LYS A 567 18.13 -7.46 47.78
CA LYS A 567 17.21 -8.59 47.77
C LYS A 567 15.82 -8.21 48.28
N ARG A 568 14.77 -8.76 47.66
CA ARG A 568 13.43 -8.89 48.25
C ARG A 568 13.32 -10.25 48.96
N PRO A 569 12.59 -10.34 50.09
CA PRO A 569 12.47 -11.56 50.88
C PRO A 569 11.46 -12.53 50.28
N SER A 570 11.71 -13.81 50.53
CA SER A 570 10.86 -14.97 50.21
C SER A 570 9.51 -14.89 50.90
N ARG A 571 8.43 -15.11 50.15
CA ARG A 571 7.14 -15.52 50.71
C ARG A 571 7.05 -17.05 50.63
N ALA A 572 7.00 -17.66 51.79
CA ALA A 572 6.53 -19.02 52.00
C ALA A 572 5.02 -19.07 51.78
N SER A 573 4.59 -20.10 51.06
CA SER A 573 3.46 -21.02 51.33
C SER A 573 3.36 -21.98 50.15
#